data_AF-A0A6N6VXQ7-F1
#
_entry.id   AF-A0A6N6VXQ7-F1
#
_cell.length_a   1.000
_cell.length_b   1.000
_cell.length_c   1.000
_cell.angle_alpha   90.00
_cell.angle_beta   90.00
_cell.angle_gamma   90.00
#
_symmetry.space_group_name_H-M   'P 1'
#
loop_
_entity.id
_entity.type
_entity.pdbx_description
1 polymer ?
#
loop_
_entity_poly.entity_id
_entity_poly.type
_entity_poly.pdbx_seq_one_letter_code
_entity_poly.pdbx_strand_id
1 'polypeptide(L)'
;MLFYTLIEEDDPKTPFVQVYWAYAEHLGAALEKIYFAALKNGFKNPVWREADPTTEDALPDTFHLLNKNEVFWSESRNYFPPEEIIKLPYGVICSGIEGELFINEVKKGFNIYKKENLYCLEVNISDAELAPLYFDILNEYNSFDAFWYTLHDYSGEENINNLFVNEELNNAQKIIAHLNEDFNNGIKNGFCSITSFIKEGETNINISDHKKIVIMTYSLKILDIATKVLIDKGIMNLESLKSIDEGFYHWHFRSPNSLDRADLINKLKSLGFFEWIPDSNISNN
;
A
#
# COMPACT_ATOMS: atom_id res chain seq x y z
N MET A 1 -15.08 -14.53 -9.27
CA MET A 1 -13.79 -14.89 -9.89
C MET A 1 -13.04 -15.80 -8.93
N LEU A 2 -12.12 -16.64 -9.43
CA LEU A 2 -11.24 -17.44 -8.58
C LEU A 2 -9.90 -16.72 -8.43
N PHE A 3 -9.35 -16.71 -7.23
CA PHE A 3 -8.04 -16.16 -6.93
C PHE A 3 -7.17 -17.22 -6.27
N TYR A 4 -5.89 -17.20 -6.60
CA TYR A 4 -4.84 -17.98 -5.96
C TYR A 4 -4.05 -17.07 -5.01
N THR A 5 -3.50 -17.62 -3.93
CA THR A 5 -2.62 -16.91 -3.00
C THR A 5 -1.64 -17.86 -2.35
N LEU A 6 -0.37 -17.44 -2.25
CA LEU A 6 0.62 -18.09 -1.41
C LEU A 6 0.61 -17.45 -0.01
N ILE A 7 0.35 -18.26 1.01
CA ILE A 7 0.40 -17.84 2.41
C ILE A 7 1.64 -18.42 3.07
N GLU A 8 2.40 -17.57 3.73
CA GLU A 8 3.51 -17.95 4.58
C GLU A 8 3.11 -17.92 6.06
N GLU A 9 3.58 -18.90 6.83
CA GLU A 9 3.66 -18.82 8.28
C GLU A 9 4.94 -18.07 8.66
N ASP A 10 4.80 -16.85 9.14
CA ASP A 10 5.91 -16.05 9.64
C ASP A 10 6.30 -16.50 11.06
N ASP A 11 6.98 -17.64 11.12
CA ASP A 11 7.59 -18.19 12.34
C ASP A 11 9.12 -18.31 12.12
N PRO A 12 9.95 -17.66 12.96
CA PRO A 12 11.40 -17.63 12.77
C PRO A 12 12.09 -18.99 13.01
N LYS A 13 11.37 -20.02 13.44
CA LYS A 13 11.91 -21.37 13.67
C LYS A 13 11.43 -22.37 12.64
N THR A 14 10.17 -22.26 12.22
CA THR A 14 9.55 -23.22 11.31
C THR A 14 8.67 -22.51 10.28
N PRO A 15 9.24 -21.65 9.41
CA PRO A 15 8.45 -21.01 8.38
C PRO A 15 8.08 -22.04 7.32
N PHE A 16 6.88 -21.88 6.79
CA PHE A 16 6.40 -22.68 5.67
C PHE A 16 5.41 -21.89 4.84
N VAL A 17 5.28 -22.28 3.57
CA VAL A 17 4.26 -21.76 2.68
C VAL A 17 3.26 -22.83 2.33
N GLN A 18 2.02 -22.39 2.10
CA GLN A 18 0.93 -23.21 1.64
C GLN A 18 0.08 -22.40 0.67
N VAL A 19 -0.38 -23.08 -0.37
CA VAL A 19 -1.18 -22.45 -1.42
C VAL A 19 -2.65 -22.50 -1.04
N TYR A 20 -3.34 -21.39 -1.29
CA TYR A 20 -4.77 -21.26 -1.13
C TYR A 20 -5.43 -20.74 -2.40
N TRP A 21 -6.71 -21.04 -2.54
CA TRP A 21 -7.58 -20.47 -3.55
C TRP A 21 -8.89 -20.04 -2.93
N ALA A 22 -9.51 -18.98 -3.45
CA ALA A 22 -10.83 -18.56 -3.03
C ALA A 22 -11.64 -17.91 -4.14
N TYR A 23 -12.93 -18.23 -4.19
CA TYR A 23 -13.87 -17.43 -4.97
C TYR A 23 -14.21 -16.13 -4.23
N ALA A 24 -14.12 -15.03 -4.96
CA ALA A 24 -14.51 -13.73 -4.47
C ALA A 24 -14.91 -12.78 -5.61
N GLU A 25 -15.51 -11.66 -5.24
CA GLU A 25 -15.84 -10.56 -6.15
C GLU A 25 -14.59 -9.76 -6.53
N HIS A 26 -13.60 -9.65 -5.62
CA HIS A 26 -12.33 -8.96 -5.87
C HIS A 26 -11.19 -9.54 -5.02
N LEU A 27 -9.95 -9.24 -5.40
CA LEU A 27 -8.74 -9.79 -4.78
C LEU A 27 -8.70 -9.60 -3.26
N GLY A 28 -8.96 -8.38 -2.77
CA GLY A 28 -8.95 -8.09 -1.34
C GLY A 28 -9.93 -8.94 -0.50
N ALA A 29 -11.10 -9.29 -1.06
CA ALA A 29 -12.06 -10.17 -0.39
C ALA A 29 -11.59 -11.64 -0.40
N ALA A 30 -10.93 -12.07 -1.48
CA ALA A 30 -10.30 -13.40 -1.53
C ALA A 30 -9.20 -13.52 -0.47
N LEU A 31 -8.30 -12.53 -0.40
CA LEU A 31 -7.19 -12.51 0.57
C LEU A 31 -7.68 -12.61 2.02
N GLU A 32 -8.74 -11.90 2.39
CA GLU A 32 -9.30 -11.96 3.74
C GLU A 32 -9.95 -13.34 4.04
N LYS A 33 -10.74 -13.88 3.10
CA LYS A 33 -11.31 -15.23 3.25
C LYS A 33 -10.21 -16.27 3.46
N ILE A 34 -9.15 -16.19 2.66
CA ILE A 34 -7.98 -17.08 2.73
C ILE A 34 -7.25 -16.91 4.04
N TYR A 35 -7.02 -15.68 4.51
CA TYR A 35 -6.35 -15.40 5.78
C TYR A 35 -7.07 -16.08 6.96
N PHE A 36 -8.40 -15.94 7.05
CA PHE A 36 -9.18 -16.61 8.09
C PHE A 36 -9.21 -18.13 7.94
N ALA A 37 -9.17 -18.65 6.71
CA ALA A 37 -9.05 -20.09 6.48
C ALA A 37 -7.68 -20.62 6.92
N ALA A 38 -6.60 -19.88 6.66
CA ALA A 38 -5.25 -20.24 7.09
C ALA A 38 -5.14 -20.30 8.63
N LEU A 39 -5.69 -19.31 9.34
CA LEU A 39 -5.76 -19.35 10.81
C LEU A 39 -6.50 -20.60 11.32
N LYS A 40 -7.63 -20.95 10.70
CA LYS A 40 -8.38 -22.17 11.05
C LYS A 40 -7.61 -23.45 10.70
N ASN A 41 -6.77 -23.40 9.68
CA ASN A 41 -5.87 -24.47 9.27
C ASN A 41 -4.58 -24.52 10.12
N GLY A 42 -4.50 -23.75 11.21
CA GLY A 42 -3.43 -23.83 12.19
C GLY A 42 -2.21 -22.95 11.90
N PHE A 43 -2.31 -21.99 10.98
CA PHE A 43 -1.36 -20.86 10.93
C PHE A 43 -1.50 -20.03 12.19
N LYS A 44 -0.39 -19.50 12.71
CA LYS A 44 -0.37 -18.56 13.84
C LYS A 44 -0.16 -17.14 13.34
N ASN A 45 0.79 -16.95 12.42
CA ASN A 45 1.12 -15.66 11.82
C ASN A 45 1.07 -15.73 10.29
N PRO A 46 -0.12 -15.89 9.68
CA PRO A 46 -0.22 -15.94 8.22
C PRO A 46 0.12 -14.59 7.59
N VAL A 47 0.95 -14.62 6.54
CA VAL A 47 1.35 -13.46 5.74
C VAL A 47 1.12 -13.78 4.27
N TRP A 48 0.47 -12.86 3.54
CA TRP A 48 0.32 -12.99 2.09
C TRP A 48 1.66 -12.71 1.41
N ARG A 49 2.09 -13.60 0.53
CA ARG A 49 3.33 -13.43 -0.24
C ARG A 49 3.08 -13.06 -1.69
N GLU A 50 2.14 -13.74 -2.32
CA GLU A 50 1.74 -13.47 -3.69
C GLU A 50 0.26 -13.78 -3.87
N ALA A 51 -0.35 -13.17 -4.87
CA ALA A 51 -1.68 -13.55 -5.31
C ALA A 51 -1.92 -13.19 -6.77
N ASP A 52 -2.79 -13.97 -7.43
CA ASP A 52 -3.23 -13.69 -8.79
C ASP A 52 -4.69 -14.12 -9.01
N PRO A 53 -5.42 -13.47 -9.94
CA PRO A 53 -6.58 -14.08 -10.56
C PRO A 53 -6.19 -15.40 -11.22
N THR A 54 -7.06 -16.40 -11.12
CA THR A 54 -6.81 -17.72 -11.70
C THR A 54 -8.09 -18.38 -12.20
N THR A 55 -7.98 -19.59 -12.73
CA THR A 55 -9.08 -20.38 -13.28
C THR A 55 -9.20 -21.72 -12.58
N GLU A 56 -10.35 -22.37 -12.71
CA GLU A 56 -10.60 -23.69 -12.10
C GLU A 56 -9.60 -24.76 -12.57
N ASP A 57 -9.11 -24.66 -13.80
CA ASP A 57 -8.13 -25.57 -14.38
C ASP A 57 -6.76 -25.51 -13.67
N ALA A 58 -6.51 -24.47 -12.87
CA ALA A 58 -5.29 -24.31 -12.08
C ALA A 58 -5.40 -24.92 -10.67
N LEU A 59 -6.56 -25.45 -10.28
CA LEU A 59 -6.71 -26.16 -9.02
C LEU A 59 -5.99 -27.51 -9.10
N PRO A 60 -5.29 -27.94 -8.03
CA PRO A 60 -4.62 -29.23 -8.01
C PRO A 60 -5.65 -30.38 -7.98
N ASP A 61 -5.24 -31.58 -8.38
CA ASP A 61 -6.11 -32.78 -8.31
C ASP A 61 -6.54 -33.09 -6.86
N THR A 62 -5.70 -32.71 -5.88
CA THR A 62 -5.93 -32.90 -4.45
C THR A 62 -5.85 -31.57 -3.71
N PHE A 63 -6.95 -31.19 -3.07
CA PHE A 63 -7.05 -30.04 -2.18
C PHE A 63 -8.01 -30.32 -1.03
N HIS A 64 -7.85 -29.58 0.06
CA HIS A 64 -8.85 -29.52 1.12
C HIS A 64 -9.83 -28.39 0.85
N LEU A 65 -11.10 -28.63 1.17
CA LEU A 65 -12.19 -27.66 1.05
C LEU A 65 -12.69 -27.27 2.45
N LEU A 66 -12.64 -25.98 2.79
CA LEU A 66 -13.26 -25.47 4.01
C LEU A 66 -14.66 -24.96 3.69
N ASN A 67 -15.66 -25.76 4.07
CA ASN A 67 -17.08 -25.45 3.98
C ASN A 67 -17.60 -25.19 2.54
N LYS A 68 -18.88 -24.87 2.43
CA LYS A 68 -19.51 -24.30 1.23
C LYS A 68 -18.96 -22.91 0.84
N ASN A 69 -17.92 -22.42 1.51
CA ASN A 69 -17.41 -21.04 1.42
C ASN A 69 -16.36 -20.84 0.33
N GLU A 70 -16.17 -21.84 -0.53
CA GLU A 70 -15.42 -21.68 -1.77
C GLU A 70 -13.92 -21.33 -1.55
N VAL A 71 -13.34 -21.76 -0.42
CA VAL A 71 -11.90 -21.64 -0.11
C VAL A 71 -11.26 -23.03 -0.12
N PHE A 72 -10.16 -23.15 -0.84
CA PHE A 72 -9.39 -24.37 -1.06
C PHE A 72 -7.95 -24.17 -0.61
N TRP A 73 -7.26 -25.23 -0.20
CA TRP A 73 -5.81 -25.19 0.00
C TRP A 73 -5.13 -26.50 -0.34
N SER A 74 -3.86 -26.42 -0.72
CA SER A 74 -3.03 -27.57 -1.05
C SER A 74 -2.82 -28.42 0.21
N GLU A 75 -2.76 -29.75 0.09
CA GLU A 75 -2.44 -30.59 1.26
C GLU A 75 -1.00 -30.36 1.75
N SER A 76 -0.09 -30.03 0.82
CA SER A 76 1.32 -29.85 1.09
C SER A 76 1.65 -28.52 1.75
N ARG A 77 2.58 -28.56 2.71
CA ARG A 77 3.29 -27.41 3.28
C ARG A 77 4.76 -27.50 2.88
N ASN A 78 5.30 -26.41 2.37
CA ASN A 78 6.70 -26.33 1.95
C ASN A 78 7.48 -25.52 2.96
N TYR A 79 8.41 -26.17 3.66
CA TYR A 79 9.27 -25.55 4.68
C TYR A 79 10.56 -25.05 4.06
N PHE A 80 11.06 -23.93 4.56
CA PHE A 80 12.29 -23.29 4.09
C PHE A 80 13.08 -22.68 5.25
N PRO A 81 14.36 -22.33 5.07
CA PRO A 81 15.10 -21.56 6.06
C PRO A 81 14.47 -20.17 6.27
N PRO A 82 14.43 -19.63 7.50
CA PRO A 82 13.95 -18.27 7.72
C PRO A 82 14.78 -17.24 6.94
N GLU A 83 14.11 -16.42 6.14
CA GLU A 83 14.69 -15.29 5.42
C GLU A 83 13.96 -14.00 5.78
N GLU A 84 14.71 -12.92 5.99
CA GLU A 84 14.13 -11.62 6.28
C GLU A 84 13.70 -10.94 4.97
N ILE A 85 12.44 -11.14 4.60
CA ILE A 85 11.81 -10.49 3.45
C ILE A 85 10.90 -9.38 3.98
N ILE A 86 10.98 -8.19 3.38
CA ILE A 86 10.08 -7.10 3.72
C ILE A 86 8.62 -7.54 3.53
N LYS A 87 7.78 -7.25 4.52
CA LYS A 87 6.34 -7.44 4.40
C LYS A 87 5.75 -6.21 3.76
N LEU A 88 5.32 -6.33 2.51
CA LEU A 88 4.69 -5.23 1.79
C LEU A 88 3.50 -4.69 2.59
N PRO A 89 3.33 -3.36 2.64
CA PRO A 89 2.17 -2.78 3.29
C PRO A 89 0.84 -3.18 2.65
N TYR A 90 -0.21 -3.22 3.47
CA TYR A 90 -1.55 -3.60 3.04
C TYR A 90 -2.04 -2.67 1.92
N GLY A 91 -2.52 -3.29 0.84
CA GLY A 91 -3.03 -2.59 -0.34
C GLY A 91 -2.23 -2.92 -1.59
N VAL A 92 -1.03 -3.49 -1.43
CA VAL A 92 -0.21 -4.02 -2.53
C VAL A 92 0.25 -5.43 -2.20
N ILE A 93 0.23 -6.31 -3.19
CA ILE A 93 0.70 -7.69 -3.09
C ILE A 93 1.42 -8.10 -4.36
N CYS A 94 2.49 -8.90 -4.25
CA CYS A 94 3.18 -9.41 -5.42
C CYS A 94 2.25 -10.27 -6.29
N SER A 95 2.42 -10.17 -7.60
CA SER A 95 1.93 -11.17 -8.53
C SER A 95 2.92 -12.36 -8.53
N GLY A 96 2.40 -13.56 -8.77
CA GLY A 96 3.22 -14.74 -9.08
C GLY A 96 3.80 -14.71 -10.50
N ILE A 97 3.51 -13.68 -11.30
CA ILE A 97 4.19 -13.43 -12.58
C ILE A 97 5.60 -12.87 -12.29
N GLU A 98 6.62 -13.56 -12.77
CA GLU A 98 8.02 -13.11 -12.64
C GLU A 98 8.24 -11.78 -13.38
N GLY A 99 8.82 -10.81 -12.67
CA GLY A 99 9.29 -9.54 -13.22
C GLY A 99 10.79 -9.54 -13.52
N GLU A 100 11.33 -8.36 -13.84
CA GLU A 100 12.77 -8.11 -13.93
C GLU A 100 13.47 -8.13 -12.57
N LEU A 101 12.72 -7.84 -11.50
CA LEU A 101 13.19 -7.84 -10.12
C LEU A 101 12.33 -8.78 -9.26
N PHE A 102 12.94 -9.40 -8.27
CA PHE A 102 12.27 -10.27 -7.31
C PHE A 102 11.99 -9.54 -5.99
N ILE A 103 10.91 -9.92 -5.30
CA ILE A 103 10.50 -9.27 -4.05
C ILE A 103 11.57 -9.35 -2.94
N ASN A 104 12.40 -10.39 -2.95
CA ASN A 104 13.52 -10.54 -2.00
C ASN A 104 14.66 -9.52 -2.24
N GLU A 105 14.67 -8.82 -3.37
CA GLU A 105 15.57 -7.70 -3.65
C GLU A 105 15.07 -6.38 -3.04
N VAL A 106 13.78 -6.29 -2.73
CA VAL A 106 13.19 -5.12 -2.07
C VAL A 106 13.53 -5.17 -0.58
N LYS A 107 14.28 -4.16 -0.13
CA LYS A 107 14.71 -4.04 1.27
C LYS A 107 14.11 -2.81 1.91
N LYS A 108 13.91 -2.90 3.23
CA LYS A 108 13.59 -1.75 4.08
C LYS A 108 14.75 -0.75 4.03
N GLY A 109 14.45 0.50 3.80
CA GLY A 109 15.43 1.57 3.66
C GLY A 109 14.84 2.77 2.95
N PHE A 110 15.64 3.81 2.80
CA PHE A 110 15.28 4.97 1.99
C PHE A 110 16.38 5.32 1.00
N ASN A 111 16.02 6.07 -0.03
CA ASN A 111 16.98 6.70 -0.93
C ASN A 111 16.54 8.13 -1.25
N ILE A 112 17.52 8.98 -1.55
CA ILE A 112 17.30 10.35 -1.97
C ILE A 112 17.91 10.50 -3.35
N TYR A 113 17.11 10.98 -4.29
CA TYR A 113 17.56 11.32 -5.62
C TYR A 113 17.00 12.68 -6.04
N LYS A 114 17.52 13.22 -7.13
CA LYS A 114 17.12 14.52 -7.64
C LYS A 114 16.61 14.39 -9.07
N LYS A 115 15.42 14.91 -9.34
CA LYS A 115 14.86 15.05 -10.69
C LYS A 115 14.84 16.54 -11.01
N GLU A 116 15.78 16.97 -11.86
CA GLU A 116 16.03 18.39 -12.15
C GLU A 116 16.37 19.18 -10.87
N ASN A 117 15.45 20.03 -10.41
CA ASN A 117 15.57 20.82 -9.18
C ASN A 117 14.78 20.26 -7.99
N LEU A 118 13.98 19.21 -8.20
CA LEU A 118 13.15 18.58 -7.19
C LEU A 118 13.93 17.47 -6.47
N TYR A 119 13.97 17.52 -5.15
CA TYR A 119 14.44 16.41 -4.31
C TYR A 119 13.30 15.41 -4.12
N CYS A 120 13.60 14.13 -4.36
CA CYS A 120 12.72 13.01 -4.12
C CYS A 120 13.34 12.11 -3.07
N LEU A 121 12.62 11.86 -1.99
CA LEU A 121 12.97 10.88 -0.97
C LEU A 121 11.92 9.77 -1.03
N GLU A 122 12.37 8.54 -1.21
CA GLU A 122 11.52 7.35 -1.21
C GLU A 122 11.89 6.41 -0.07
N VAL A 123 10.88 5.82 0.57
CA VAL A 123 11.05 4.91 1.70
C VAL A 123 10.30 3.61 1.47
N ASN A 124 11.04 2.50 1.43
CA ASN A 124 10.47 1.16 1.56
C ASN A 124 10.39 0.79 3.04
N ILE A 125 9.18 0.45 3.48
CA ILE A 125 8.91 0.16 4.89
C ILE A 125 7.86 -0.95 4.99
N SER A 126 7.85 -1.67 6.10
CA SER A 126 6.90 -2.76 6.31
C SER A 126 5.49 -2.27 6.67
N ASP A 127 4.47 -3.11 6.48
CA ASP A 127 3.07 -2.79 6.80
C ASP A 127 2.88 -2.17 8.19
N ALA A 128 3.46 -2.78 9.22
CA ALA A 128 3.31 -2.37 10.61
C ALA A 128 3.95 -0.99 10.91
N GLU A 129 4.87 -0.54 10.05
CA GLU A 129 5.68 0.66 10.26
C GLU A 129 5.28 1.83 9.35
N LEU A 130 4.54 1.58 8.26
CA LEU A 130 4.17 2.59 7.27
C LEU A 130 3.43 3.79 7.88
N ALA A 131 2.29 3.55 8.54
CA ALA A 131 1.50 4.64 9.12
C ALA A 131 2.21 5.32 10.31
N PRO A 132 2.79 4.59 11.29
CA PRO A 132 3.56 5.23 12.36
C PRO A 132 4.67 6.13 11.84
N LEU A 133 5.45 5.67 10.85
CA LEU A 133 6.54 6.46 10.28
C LEU A 133 6.03 7.70 9.55
N TYR A 134 4.94 7.56 8.78
CA TYR A 134 4.30 8.70 8.14
C TYR A 134 3.84 9.74 9.17
N PHE A 135 3.21 9.30 10.26
CA PHE A 135 2.78 10.18 11.35
C PHE A 135 3.95 10.85 12.07
N ASP A 136 5.04 10.13 12.32
CA ASP A 136 6.27 10.70 12.88
C ASP A 136 6.81 11.81 11.98
N ILE A 137 6.86 11.61 10.67
CA ILE A 137 7.28 12.64 9.71
C ILE A 137 6.34 13.85 9.75
N LEU A 138 5.02 13.64 9.78
CA LEU A 138 4.07 14.76 9.84
C LEU A 138 4.23 15.61 11.11
N ASN A 139 4.53 14.98 12.25
CA ASN A 139 4.67 15.67 13.53
C ASN A 139 5.87 16.64 13.60
N GLU A 140 6.83 16.55 12.68
CA GLU A 140 7.93 17.52 12.58
C GLU A 140 7.51 18.87 11.98
N TYR A 141 6.30 18.96 11.41
CA TYR A 141 5.80 20.17 10.75
C TYR A 141 4.62 20.79 11.49
N ASN A 142 4.69 22.10 11.69
CA ASN A 142 3.69 22.85 12.47
C ASN A 142 2.36 23.06 11.74
N SER A 143 2.39 23.11 10.41
CA SER A 143 1.21 23.42 9.59
C SER A 143 1.33 22.80 8.22
N PHE A 144 0.18 22.47 7.65
CA PHE A 144 -0.01 22.02 6.28
C PHE A 144 -1.01 22.95 5.61
N ASP A 145 -0.81 23.22 4.34
CA ASP A 145 -1.69 24.10 3.56
C ASP A 145 -2.91 23.31 3.04
N ALA A 146 -2.73 22.02 2.77
CA ALA A 146 -3.80 21.13 2.35
C ALA A 146 -3.46 19.67 2.63
N PHE A 147 -4.52 18.84 2.67
CA PHE A 147 -4.44 17.40 2.64
C PHE A 147 -5.37 16.85 1.56
N TRP A 148 -4.97 15.81 0.83
CA TRP A 148 -5.84 15.23 -0.20
C TRP A 148 -5.69 13.73 -0.37
N TYR A 149 -6.74 13.17 -0.98
CA TYR A 149 -6.76 11.83 -1.55
C TYR A 149 -6.66 11.92 -3.07
N THR A 150 -5.83 11.08 -3.65
CA THR A 150 -5.88 10.77 -5.09
C THR A 150 -6.50 9.38 -5.23
N LEU A 151 -7.66 9.29 -5.88
CA LEU A 151 -8.34 8.02 -6.12
C LEU A 151 -7.99 7.50 -7.51
N HIS A 152 -7.33 6.34 -7.57
CA HIS A 152 -6.87 5.71 -8.80
C HIS A 152 -7.93 4.75 -9.34
N ASP A 153 -8.10 4.75 -10.66
CA ASP A 153 -8.95 3.78 -11.35
C ASP A 153 -8.08 2.85 -12.20
N TYR A 154 -7.74 1.69 -11.63
CA TYR A 154 -7.01 0.62 -12.32
C TYR A 154 -7.94 -0.31 -13.11
N SER A 155 -9.24 -0.04 -13.17
CA SER A 155 -10.27 -0.92 -13.75
C SER A 155 -10.84 -0.44 -15.10
N GLY A 156 -10.49 0.75 -15.58
CA GLY A 156 -11.12 1.39 -16.75
C GLY A 156 -10.19 1.78 -17.91
N GLU A 157 -10.78 1.96 -19.09
CA GLU A 157 -10.13 2.35 -20.36
C GLU A 157 -9.52 3.77 -20.38
N GLU A 158 -9.75 4.59 -19.34
CA GLU A 158 -9.37 6.02 -19.31
C GLU A 158 -8.47 6.46 -18.14
N ASN A 159 -8.04 5.58 -17.21
CA ASN A 159 -7.12 5.92 -16.10
C ASN A 159 -7.46 7.25 -15.39
N ILE A 160 -8.73 7.47 -15.01
CA ILE A 160 -9.17 8.73 -14.42
C ILE A 160 -8.79 8.77 -12.94
N ASN A 161 -7.82 9.64 -12.60
CA ASN A 161 -7.49 9.96 -11.21
C ASN A 161 -8.36 11.13 -10.74
N ASN A 162 -9.11 10.95 -9.65
CA ASN A 162 -9.84 12.06 -9.01
C ASN A 162 -9.06 12.55 -7.79
N LEU A 163 -8.86 13.86 -7.69
CA LEU A 163 -8.20 14.52 -6.56
C LEU A 163 -9.26 15.12 -5.63
N PHE A 164 -9.24 14.76 -4.35
CA PHE A 164 -10.14 15.28 -3.33
C PHE A 164 -9.35 16.01 -2.25
N VAL A 165 -9.54 17.32 -2.14
CA VAL A 165 -8.73 18.22 -1.31
C VAL A 165 -9.52 18.71 -0.10
N ASN A 166 -8.84 18.85 1.03
CA ASN A 166 -9.34 19.44 2.26
C ASN A 166 -8.27 20.35 2.89
N GLU A 167 -8.58 21.64 2.99
CA GLU A 167 -7.69 22.67 3.56
C GLU A 167 -7.86 22.84 5.08
N GLU A 168 -8.90 22.24 5.68
CA GLU A 168 -9.14 22.29 7.13
C GLU A 168 -8.27 21.30 7.90
N LEU A 169 -7.79 20.24 7.23
CA LEU A 169 -6.79 19.30 7.74
C LEU A 169 -5.37 19.89 7.64
N ASN A 170 -5.16 20.99 8.36
CA ASN A 170 -4.01 21.88 8.23
C ASN A 170 -2.91 21.72 9.30
N ASN A 171 -2.95 20.63 10.07
CA ASN A 171 -1.89 20.29 11.02
C ASN A 171 -1.82 18.77 11.22
N ALA A 172 -0.68 18.29 11.75
CA ALA A 172 -0.43 16.86 11.93
C ALA A 172 -1.51 16.18 12.77
N GLN A 173 -1.97 16.80 13.87
CA GLN A 173 -2.97 16.20 14.76
C GLN A 173 -4.29 15.93 14.06
N LYS A 174 -4.78 16.89 13.26
CA LYS A 174 -6.02 16.73 12.48
C LYS A 174 -5.89 15.65 11.41
N ILE A 175 -4.77 15.66 10.66
CA ILE A 175 -4.50 14.68 9.60
C ILE A 175 -4.43 13.27 10.19
N ILE A 176 -3.66 13.09 11.28
CA ILE A 176 -3.48 11.81 11.97
C ILE A 176 -4.81 11.32 12.56
N ALA A 177 -5.61 12.21 13.17
CA ALA A 177 -6.93 11.85 13.69
C ALA A 177 -7.85 11.34 12.57
N HIS A 178 -7.92 12.08 11.47
CA HIS A 178 -8.69 11.69 10.29
C HIS A 178 -8.25 10.32 9.73
N LEU A 179 -6.94 10.10 9.58
CA LEU A 179 -6.41 8.83 9.07
C LEU A 179 -6.59 7.65 10.04
N ASN A 180 -6.61 7.89 11.34
CA ASN A 180 -6.92 6.83 12.32
C ASN A 180 -8.41 6.46 12.30
N GLU A 181 -9.31 7.44 12.14
CA GLU A 181 -10.74 7.19 11.99
C GLU A 181 -11.09 6.52 10.66
N ASP A 182 -10.33 6.83 9.60
CA ASP A 182 -10.55 6.30 8.25
C ASP A 182 -9.43 5.41 7.71
N PHE A 183 -8.81 4.65 8.60
CA PHE A 183 -7.58 3.91 8.33
C PHE A 183 -7.67 2.95 7.14
N ASN A 184 -8.79 2.24 6.99
CA ASN A 184 -8.97 1.28 5.90
C ASN A 184 -9.07 1.96 4.53
N ASN A 185 -9.66 3.15 4.47
CA ASN A 185 -9.84 3.87 3.20
C ASN A 185 -8.65 4.74 2.83
N GLY A 186 -7.89 5.27 3.81
CA GLY A 186 -6.68 6.06 3.55
C GLY A 186 -5.41 5.23 3.47
N ILE A 187 -5.13 4.42 4.49
CA ILE A 187 -3.85 3.73 4.60
C ILE A 187 -3.89 2.40 3.83
N LYS A 188 -4.88 1.54 4.11
CA LYS A 188 -4.93 0.15 3.58
C LYS A 188 -5.54 -0.02 2.19
N ASN A 189 -5.89 1.07 1.51
CA ASN A 189 -6.56 1.00 0.22
C ASN A 189 -5.57 1.22 -0.93
N GLY A 190 -5.16 0.18 -1.65
CA GLY A 190 -4.24 0.26 -2.79
C GLY A 190 -4.72 1.17 -3.93
N PHE A 191 -6.00 1.48 -4.00
CA PHE A 191 -6.55 2.38 -5.01
C PHE A 191 -6.50 3.85 -4.61
N CYS A 192 -5.80 4.21 -3.53
CA CYS A 192 -5.61 5.62 -3.18
C CYS A 192 -4.19 5.95 -2.72
N SER A 193 -3.76 7.14 -3.12
CA SER A 193 -2.66 7.87 -2.48
C SER A 193 -3.23 8.92 -1.53
N ILE A 194 -2.50 9.22 -0.46
CA ILE A 194 -2.78 10.38 0.41
C ILE A 194 -1.58 11.31 0.42
N THR A 195 -1.83 12.62 0.51
CA THR A 195 -0.77 13.62 0.51
C THR A 195 -1.06 14.72 1.51
N SER A 196 -0.04 15.06 2.28
CA SER A 196 0.00 16.27 3.09
C SER A 196 0.92 17.29 2.41
N PHE A 197 0.42 18.51 2.19
CA PHE A 197 1.13 19.54 1.45
C PHE A 197 1.58 20.69 2.34
N ILE A 198 2.81 21.14 2.08
CA ILE A 198 3.43 22.27 2.76
C ILE A 198 3.91 23.25 1.68
N LYS A 199 3.56 24.53 1.81
CA LYS A 199 3.95 25.57 0.86
C LYS A 199 5.47 25.74 0.77
N GLU A 200 6.20 25.55 1.88
CA GLU A 200 7.66 25.58 1.90
C GLU A 200 8.23 24.51 0.96
N GLY A 201 8.94 24.95 -0.08
CA GLY A 201 9.50 24.05 -1.08
C GLY A 201 8.47 23.33 -1.94
N GLU A 202 7.19 23.76 -1.93
CA GLU A 202 6.09 23.08 -2.62
C GLU A 202 6.08 21.57 -2.31
N THR A 203 6.16 21.26 -1.02
CA THR A 203 6.45 19.90 -0.54
C THR A 203 5.20 19.05 -0.53
N ASN A 204 5.27 17.89 -1.17
CA ASN A 204 4.29 16.81 -1.05
C ASN A 204 4.86 15.68 -0.19
N ILE A 205 4.22 15.36 0.94
CA ILE A 205 4.54 14.21 1.79
C ILE A 205 3.44 13.17 1.62
N ASN A 206 3.76 12.06 0.95
CA ASN A 206 2.77 11.12 0.42
C ASN A 206 2.91 9.74 1.04
N ILE A 207 1.79 9.05 1.22
CA ILE A 207 1.75 7.59 1.08
C ILE A 207 1.19 7.32 -0.32
N SER A 208 1.97 6.69 -1.19
CA SER A 208 1.52 6.37 -2.54
C SER A 208 0.50 5.23 -2.56
N ASP A 209 -0.14 5.04 -3.71
CA ASP A 209 -0.94 3.87 -4.06
C ASP A 209 -0.14 2.57 -3.93
N HIS A 210 1.16 2.61 -4.26
CA HIS A 210 2.13 1.54 -4.04
C HIS A 210 2.54 1.34 -2.57
N LYS A 211 1.92 2.09 -1.65
CA LYS A 211 2.09 2.00 -0.20
C LYS A 211 3.51 2.19 0.30
N LYS A 212 4.22 3.13 -0.30
CA LYS A 212 5.50 3.66 0.19
C LYS A 212 5.36 5.12 0.59
N ILE A 213 6.30 5.60 1.40
CA ILE A 213 6.39 7.04 1.69
C ILE A 213 7.23 7.70 0.60
N VAL A 214 6.68 8.74 -0.01
CA VAL A 214 7.38 9.56 -1.02
C VAL A 214 7.30 11.01 -0.61
N ILE A 215 8.44 11.67 -0.48
CA ILE A 215 8.54 13.11 -0.22
C ILE A 215 9.16 13.79 -1.43
N MET A 216 8.43 14.74 -2.02
CA MET A 216 8.90 15.56 -3.13
C MET A 216 8.97 17.00 -2.66
N THR A 217 10.14 17.64 -2.77
CA THR A 217 10.34 19.00 -2.26
C THR A 217 11.45 19.74 -3.00
N TYR A 218 11.30 21.06 -3.13
CA TYR A 218 12.37 21.98 -3.52
C TYR A 218 13.13 22.53 -2.31
N SER A 219 12.71 22.23 -1.07
CA SER A 219 13.35 22.71 0.15
C SER A 219 14.31 21.68 0.73
N LEU A 220 15.60 22.01 0.76
CA LEU A 220 16.63 21.19 1.41
C LEU A 220 16.37 21.03 2.92
N LYS A 221 15.81 22.07 3.56
CA LYS A 221 15.47 22.03 4.98
C LYS A 221 14.41 20.97 5.29
N ILE A 222 13.37 20.88 4.47
CA ILE A 222 12.32 19.85 4.61
C ILE A 222 12.91 18.45 4.42
N LEU A 223 13.77 18.30 3.40
CA LEU A 223 14.47 17.05 3.13
C LEU A 223 15.35 16.61 4.32
N ASP A 224 16.11 17.53 4.91
CA ASP A 224 16.99 17.26 6.06
C ASP A 224 16.19 16.82 7.30
N ILE A 225 15.04 17.45 7.57
CA ILE A 225 14.14 17.07 8.66
C ILE A 225 13.62 15.65 8.46
N ALA A 226 13.06 15.34 7.29
CA ALA A 226 12.56 14.01 7.00
C ALA A 226 13.66 12.94 7.07
N THR A 227 14.84 13.23 6.52
CA THR A 227 16.01 12.34 6.58
C THR A 227 16.43 12.05 8.01
N LYS A 228 16.42 13.08 8.88
CA LYS A 228 16.73 12.92 10.30
C LYS A 228 15.74 11.97 10.98
N VAL A 229 14.44 12.11 10.74
CA VAL A 229 13.41 11.20 11.31
C VAL A 229 13.69 9.75 10.92
N LEU A 230 14.01 9.49 9.65
CA LEU A 230 14.30 8.14 9.16
C LEU A 230 15.52 7.53 9.85
N ILE A 231 16.62 8.31 9.96
CA ILE A 231 17.84 7.89 10.63
C ILE A 231 17.58 7.62 12.12
N ASP A 232 16.85 8.51 12.81
CA ASP A 232 16.52 8.37 14.23
C ASP A 232 15.63 7.14 14.49
N LYS A 233 14.86 6.68 13.48
CA LYS A 233 14.08 5.44 13.50
C LYS A 233 14.87 4.19 13.06
N GLY A 234 16.17 4.34 12.80
CA GLY A 234 17.04 3.24 12.39
C GLY A 234 16.83 2.77 10.94
N ILE A 235 16.18 3.58 10.10
CA ILE A 235 15.99 3.28 8.68
C ILE A 235 17.24 3.73 7.94
N MET A 236 17.88 2.80 7.24
CA MET A 236 19.15 3.05 6.57
C MET A 236 18.95 3.68 5.18
N ASN A 237 19.86 4.57 4.80
CA ASN A 237 19.98 5.05 3.43
C ASN A 237 20.62 3.96 2.56
N LEU A 238 20.00 3.64 1.42
CA LEU A 238 20.45 2.65 0.47
C LEU A 238 20.83 3.34 -0.84
N GLU A 239 22.10 3.25 -1.25
CA GLU A 239 22.61 3.86 -2.49
C GLU A 239 21.80 3.45 -3.74
N SER A 240 21.28 2.22 -3.74
CA SER A 240 20.34 1.72 -4.74
C SER A 240 19.18 1.07 -4.01
N LEU A 241 18.15 1.86 -3.73
CA LEU A 241 16.86 1.36 -3.27
C LEU A 241 16.09 0.79 -4.47
N LYS A 242 15.76 -0.50 -4.43
CA LYS A 242 14.82 -1.11 -5.38
C LYS A 242 13.41 -0.71 -4.99
N SER A 243 12.78 0.13 -5.81
CA SER A 243 11.43 0.63 -5.57
C SER A 243 10.39 -0.48 -5.72
N ILE A 244 9.27 -0.35 -5.01
CA ILE A 244 8.09 -1.21 -5.20
C ILE A 244 7.53 -1.13 -6.64
N ASP A 245 7.83 -0.02 -7.31
CA ASP A 245 7.27 0.32 -8.62
C ASP A 245 8.23 -0.08 -9.76
N GLU A 246 9.39 -0.63 -9.42
CA GLU A 246 10.44 -0.98 -10.38
C GLU A 246 10.50 -2.50 -10.58
N GLY A 247 10.21 -2.94 -11.80
CA GLY A 247 10.62 -4.25 -12.29
C GLY A 247 9.90 -5.47 -11.70
N PHE A 248 9.01 -5.35 -10.71
CA PHE A 248 8.17 -6.48 -10.28
C PHE A 248 6.68 -6.22 -10.49
N TYR A 249 5.97 -7.27 -10.92
CA TYR A 249 4.53 -7.22 -11.07
C TYR A 249 3.84 -7.37 -9.72
N HIS A 250 2.84 -6.53 -9.49
CA HIS A 250 2.07 -6.52 -8.25
C HIS A 250 0.63 -6.11 -8.54
N TRP A 251 -0.25 -6.42 -7.60
CA TRP A 251 -1.65 -6.05 -7.62
C TRP A 251 -1.93 -5.03 -6.55
N HIS A 252 -2.73 -4.03 -6.92
CA HIS A 252 -3.39 -3.15 -5.98
C HIS A 252 -4.69 -3.81 -5.50
N PHE A 253 -4.92 -3.75 -4.20
CA PHE A 253 -6.14 -4.27 -3.61
C PHE A 253 -6.61 -3.40 -2.44
N ARG A 254 -7.83 -3.65 -1.98
CA ARG A 254 -8.45 -2.89 -0.89
C ARG A 254 -8.90 -3.83 0.22
N SER A 255 -8.93 -3.33 1.44
CA SER A 255 -9.55 -4.07 2.54
C SER A 255 -11.03 -4.33 2.24
N PRO A 256 -11.60 -5.48 2.59
CA PRO A 256 -13.06 -5.67 2.51
C PRO A 256 -13.84 -4.71 3.43
N ASN A 257 -13.17 -4.12 4.43
CA ASN A 257 -13.73 -3.05 5.26
C ASN A 257 -13.48 -1.64 4.71
N SER A 258 -12.91 -1.52 3.50
CA SER A 258 -12.81 -0.26 2.77
C SER A 258 -13.98 -0.11 1.81
N LEU A 259 -14.38 1.13 1.58
CA LEU A 259 -15.42 1.51 0.65
C LEU A 259 -14.97 1.29 -0.78
N ASP A 260 -15.93 1.11 -1.68
CA ASP A 260 -15.62 1.17 -3.10
C ASP A 260 -15.40 2.62 -3.53
N ARG A 261 -15.03 2.83 -4.79
CA ARG A 261 -14.73 4.17 -5.30
C ARG A 261 -15.91 5.13 -5.13
N ALA A 262 -17.11 4.71 -5.48
CA ALA A 262 -18.29 5.57 -5.45
C ALA A 262 -18.65 5.98 -4.02
N ASP A 263 -18.65 5.00 -3.10
CA ASP A 263 -18.92 5.23 -1.69
C ASP A 263 -17.82 6.05 -1.02
N LEU A 264 -16.55 5.85 -1.38
CA LEU A 264 -15.43 6.64 -0.88
C LEU A 264 -15.54 8.10 -1.32
N ILE A 265 -15.90 8.37 -2.58
CA ILE A 265 -16.15 9.73 -3.08
C ILE A 265 -17.26 10.40 -2.26
N ASN A 266 -18.37 9.70 -2.02
CA ASN A 266 -19.49 10.23 -1.23
C ASN A 266 -19.06 10.52 0.22
N LYS A 267 -18.29 9.62 0.84
CA LYS A 267 -17.74 9.82 2.17
C LYS A 267 -16.81 11.02 2.22
N LEU A 268 -15.84 11.14 1.32
CA LEU A 268 -14.90 12.27 1.28
C LEU A 268 -15.65 13.61 1.17
N LYS A 269 -16.64 13.69 0.27
CA LYS A 269 -17.51 14.88 0.16
C LYS A 269 -18.23 15.21 1.47
N SER A 270 -18.74 14.20 2.17
CA SER A 270 -19.39 14.39 3.48
C SER A 270 -18.44 14.86 4.59
N LEU A 271 -17.14 14.58 4.46
CA LEU A 271 -16.08 15.00 5.37
C LEU A 271 -15.49 16.38 5.00
N GLY A 272 -16.10 17.09 4.06
CA GLY A 272 -15.68 18.43 3.65
C GLY A 272 -14.56 18.45 2.61
N PHE A 273 -14.20 17.30 2.02
CA PHE A 273 -13.32 17.29 0.86
C PHE A 273 -14.10 17.75 -0.38
N PHE A 274 -13.44 18.52 -1.23
CA PHE A 274 -13.98 18.90 -2.54
C PHE A 274 -13.12 18.31 -3.66
N GLU A 275 -13.75 18.00 -4.78
CA GLU A 275 -13.03 17.52 -5.96
C GLU A 275 -12.28 18.68 -6.60
N TRP A 276 -10.96 18.54 -6.73
CA TRP A 276 -10.13 19.51 -7.40
C TRP A 276 -9.99 19.14 -8.87
N ILE A 277 -10.42 20.06 -9.73
CA ILE A 277 -10.30 19.95 -11.18
C ILE A 277 -9.33 21.06 -11.59
N PRO A 278 -8.10 20.74 -12.04
CA PRO A 278 -7.20 21.75 -12.58
C PRO A 278 -7.90 22.46 -13.73
N ASP A 279 -7.88 23.79 -13.72
CA ASP A 279 -8.66 24.66 -14.59
C ASP A 279 -8.85 24.10 -16.03
N SER A 280 -10.09 23.82 -16.38
CA SER A 280 -10.56 23.76 -17.78
C SER A 280 -10.73 25.17 -18.38
N ASN A 281 -10.14 26.20 -17.77
CA ASN A 281 -10.34 27.62 -18.10
C ASN A 281 -9.05 28.35 -18.52
N ILE A 282 -8.32 27.81 -19.49
CA ILE A 282 -7.41 28.62 -20.33
C ILE A 282 -7.62 28.30 -21.81
N SER A 283 -8.75 28.76 -22.35
CA SER A 283 -8.87 29.14 -23.76
C SER A 283 -10.18 29.89 -24.01
N ASN A 284 -10.32 31.08 -23.44
CA ASN A 284 -11.14 32.16 -23.98
C ASN A 284 -10.71 33.49 -23.33
N ASN A 285 -9.67 34.10 -23.90
CA ASN A 285 -9.51 35.55 -24.07
C ASN A 285 -8.31 35.80 -24.99
#